data_AF-A0A8T4YVU5-F1
#
_entry.id   AF-A0A8T4YVU5-F1
#
_cell.length_a   1.000
_cell.length_b   1.000
_cell.length_c   1.000
_cell.angle_alpha   90.00
_cell.angle_beta   90.00
_cell.angle_gamma   90.00
#
_symmetry.space_group_name_H-M   'P 1'
#
loop_
_entity.id
_entity.type
_entity.pdbx_description
1 polymer ?
#
loop_
_entity_poly.entity_id
_entity_poly.type
_entity_poly.pdbx_seq_one_letter_code
_entity_poly.pdbx_strand_id
1 'polypeptide(L)' 'MLEIYLLNLALTLGMFVVLIFRAWIELKNYRLMWKELEWRQTYQAVGRILKAERELFSKVEGGDELYRLLCEIFKVKEN' A
#
# COMPACT_ATOMS: atom_id res chain seq x y z
N MET A 1 -36.24 5.64 -37.78
CA MET A 1 -36.28 4.46 -36.88
C MET A 1 -34.89 3.96 -36.53
N LEU A 2 -34.07 3.50 -37.49
CA LEU A 2 -32.72 2.98 -37.23
C LEU A 2 -31.80 3.95 -36.47
N GLU A 3 -31.85 5.24 -36.77
CA GLU A 3 -31.06 6.27 -36.07
C GLU A 3 -31.33 6.34 -34.56
N ILE A 4 -32.60 6.16 -34.16
CA ILE A 4 -33.01 6.19 -32.75
C ILE A 4 -32.48 4.95 -32.01
N TYR A 5 -32.49 3.78 -32.66
CA TYR A 5 -31.92 2.55 -32.11
C TYR A 5 -30.39 2.65 -31.98
N LEU A 6 -29.71 3.23 -32.98
CA LEU A 6 -28.27 3.48 -32.94
C LEU A 6 -27.89 4.47 -31.84
N LEU A 7 -28.67 5.54 -31.67
CA LEU A 7 -28.46 6.52 -30.61
C LEU A 7 -28.63 5.90 -29.22
N ASN A 8 -29.65 5.06 -29.02
CA ASN A 8 -29.87 4.36 -27.76
C ASN A 8 -28.73 3.37 -27.45
N LEU A 9 -28.25 2.65 -28.46
CA LEU A 9 -27.09 1.77 -28.32
C LEU A 9 -25.84 2.56 -27.93
N ALA A 10 -25.59 3.70 -28.58
CA ALA A 10 -24.46 4.57 -28.26
C ALA A 10 -24.54 5.14 -26.83
N LEU A 11 -25.72 5.56 -26.39
CA LEU A 11 -25.95 6.01 -25.00
C LEU A 11 -25.71 4.90 -23.99
N THR A 12 -26.19 3.69 -24.30
CA THR A 12 -25.98 2.51 -23.45
C THR A 12 -24.49 2.18 -23.32
N LEU A 13 -23.77 2.15 -24.45
CA LEU A 13 -22.32 1.95 -24.44
C LEU A 13 -21.59 3.08 -23.67
N GLY A 14 -22.03 4.32 -23.81
CA GLY A 14 -21.52 5.45 -23.04
C GLY A 14 -21.67 5.25 -21.53
N MET A 15 -22.83 4.80 -21.06
CA MET A 15 -23.04 4.47 -19.64
C MET A 15 -22.09 3.36 -19.17
N PHE A 16 -21.92 2.29 -19.96
CA PHE A 16 -20.98 1.22 -19.62
C PHE A 16 -19.52 1.71 -19.54
N VAL A 17 -19.08 2.55 -20.47
CA VAL A 17 -17.72 3.13 -20.45
C VAL A 17 -17.48 3.93 -19.19
N VAL A 18 -18.45 4.75 -18.76
CA VAL A 18 -18.35 5.53 -17.52
C VAL A 18 -18.25 4.61 -16.29
N LEU A 19 -19.05 3.54 -16.23
CA LEU A 19 -19.02 2.58 -15.13
C LEU A 19 -17.70 1.82 -15.06
N ILE A 20 -17.20 1.34 -16.21
CA ILE A 20 -15.89 0.67 -16.31
C ILE A 20 -14.77 1.60 -15.85
N PHE A 21 -14.80 2.86 -16.30
CA PHE A 21 -13.79 3.84 -15.92
C PHE A 21 -13.81 4.15 -14.42
N ARG A 22 -15.00 4.31 -13.82
CA ARG A 22 -15.16 4.46 -12.36
C ARG A 22 -14.59 3.28 -11.60
N ALA A 23 -14.97 2.05 -11.97
CA ALA A 23 -14.47 0.84 -11.33
C ALA A 23 -12.95 0.68 -11.49
N TRP A 24 -12.40 1.09 -12.64
CA TRP A 24 -10.97 1.06 -12.89
C TRP A 24 -10.19 2.02 -11.99
N ILE A 25 -10.67 3.26 -11.85
CA ILE A 25 -10.07 4.25 -10.94
C ILE A 25 -10.14 3.75 -9.50
N GLU A 26 -11.29 3.24 -9.09
CA GLU A 26 -11.49 2.70 -7.76
C GLU A 26 -10.51 1.56 -7.47
N LEU A 27 -10.35 0.60 -8.39
CA LEU A 27 -9.37 -0.48 -8.26
C LEU A 27 -7.92 0.01 -8.19
N LYS A 28 -7.57 1.05 -8.96
CA LYS A 28 -6.24 1.67 -8.88
C LYS A 28 -6.02 2.34 -7.52
N ASN A 29 -7.02 3.04 -7.00
CA ASN A 29 -6.96 3.69 -5.71
C ASN A 29 -6.85 2.69 -4.55
N TYR A 30 -7.64 1.62 -4.58
CA TYR A 30 -7.56 0.55 -3.58
C TYR A 30 -6.18 -0.09 -3.54
N ARG A 31 -5.54 -0.31 -4.70
CA ARG A 31 -4.19 -0.90 -4.75
C ARG A 31 -3.13 0.00 -4.14
N LEU A 32 -3.25 1.32 -4.30
CA LEU A 32 -2.34 2.28 -3.67
C LEU A 32 -2.55 2.30 -2.16
N MET A 33 -3.80 2.42 -1.70
CA MET A 33 -4.12 2.36 -0.27
C MET A 33 -3.68 1.06 0.38
N TRP A 34 -3.81 -0.07 -0.32
CA TRP A 34 -3.37 -1.37 0.19
C TRP A 34 -1.85 -1.43 0.42
N LYS A 35 -1.06 -0.93 -0.53
CA LYS A 35 0.40 -0.84 -0.37
C LYS A 35 0.81 0.05 0.80
N GLU A 36 0.11 1.18 1.01
CA GLU A 36 0.35 2.03 2.18
C GLU A 36 0.00 1.32 3.49
N LEU A 37 -1.07 0.53 3.49
CA LEU A 37 -1.51 -0.23 4.66
C LEU A 37 -0.50 -1.33 5.01
N GLU A 38 -0.06 -2.10 4.01
CA GLU A 38 0.99 -3.12 4.16
C GLU A 38 2.27 -2.48 4.71
N TRP A 39 2.70 -1.36 4.14
CA TRP A 39 3.87 -0.63 4.62
C TRP A 39 3.74 -0.23 6.09
N ARG A 40 2.60 0.30 6.50
CA ARG A 40 2.35 0.66 7.91
C ARG A 40 2.38 -0.56 8.84
N GLN A 41 1.77 -1.68 8.44
CA GLN A 41 1.78 -2.90 9.24
C GLN A 41 3.18 -3.50 9.36
N THR A 42 3.92 -3.60 8.25
CA THR A 42 5.29 -4.10 8.24
C THR A 42 6.19 -3.24 9.10
N TYR A 43 6.09 -1.90 9.01
CA TYR A 43 6.86 -0.99 9.86
C TYR A 43 6.57 -1.19 11.35
N GLN A 44 5.30 -1.36 11.72
CA GLN A 44 4.92 -1.57 13.11
C GLN A 44 5.36 -2.94 13.64
N ALA A 45 5.24 -3.99 12.84
CA ALA A 45 5.68 -5.34 13.20
C ALA A 45 7.20 -5.40 13.36
N VAL A 46 7.95 -4.87 12.38
CA VAL A 46 9.41 -4.82 12.44
C VAL A 46 9.88 -3.97 13.61
N GLY A 47 9.26 -2.82 13.89
CA GLY A 47 9.62 -2.01 15.05
C GLY A 47 9.43 -2.73 16.40
N ARG A 48 8.42 -3.60 16.52
CA ARG A 48 8.25 -4.46 17.70
C ARG A 48 9.31 -5.54 17.80
N ILE A 49 9.61 -6.22 16.69
CA ILE A 49 10.65 -7.25 16.63
C ILE A 49 12.01 -6.64 16.97
N LEU A 50 12.35 -5.50 16.37
CA LEU A 50 13.61 -4.81 16.63
C LEU A 50 13.75 -4.46 18.11
N LYS A 51 12.71 -3.92 18.75
CA LYS A 51 12.74 -3.65 20.20
C LYS A 51 12.93 -4.91 21.04
N ALA A 52 12.32 -6.03 20.66
CA ALA A 52 12.45 -7.31 21.38
C ALA A 52 13.84 -7.95 21.20
N GLU A 53 14.41 -7.83 20.00
CA GLU A 53 15.66 -8.48 19.59
C GLU A 53 16.91 -7.62 19.86
N ARG A 54 16.76 -6.45 20.49
CA ARG A 54 17.88 -5.52 20.79
C ARG A 54 19.04 -6.21 21.49
N GLU A 55 18.76 -7.11 22.43
CA GLU A 55 19.78 -7.86 23.19
C GLU A 55 20.52 -8.90 22.33
N LEU A 56 19.89 -9.36 21.25
CA LEU A 56 20.49 -10.29 20.29
C LEU A 56 21.43 -9.55 19.33
N PHE A 57 21.07 -8.34 18.91
CA PHE A 57 21.93 -7.47 18.12
C PHE A 57 23.18 -7.00 18.90
N SER A 58 23.05 -6.69 20.20
CA SER A 58 24.21 -6.25 21.00
C SER A 58 25.26 -7.35 21.25
N LYS A 59 24.91 -8.62 21.03
CA LYS A 59 25.83 -9.78 21.15
C LYS A 59 26.59 -10.06 19.85
N VAL A 60 26.25 -9.40 18.75
CA VAL A 60 26.91 -9.54 17.45
C VAL A 60 27.93 -8.42 17.27
N GLU A 61 29.11 -8.75 16.78
CA GLU A 61 30.16 -7.76 16.49
C GLU A 61 29.67 -6.78 15.40
N GLY A 62 29.59 -5.49 15.72
CA GLY A 62 28.97 -4.47 14.85
C GLY A 62 27.43 -4.45 14.84
N GLY A 63 26.77 -5.26 15.66
CA GLY A 63 25.31 -5.37 15.69
C GLY A 63 24.59 -4.12 16.20
N ASP A 64 25.24 -3.27 17.00
CA ASP A 64 24.69 -1.98 17.43
C ASP A 64 24.53 -0.97 16.28
N GLU A 65 25.47 -0.94 15.33
CA GLU A 65 25.34 -0.13 14.11
C GLU A 65 24.21 -0.64 13.22
N LEU A 66 24.13 -1.97 13.06
CA LEU A 66 23.05 -2.60 12.31
C LEU A 66 21.67 -2.31 12.94
N TYR A 67 21.58 -2.40 14.27
CA TYR A 67 20.38 -2.06 15.03
C TYR A 67 19.95 -0.61 14.79
N ARG A 68 20.90 0.32 14.88
CA ARG A 68 20.65 1.75 14.70
C ARG A 68 20.20 2.10 13.29
N LEU A 69 20.83 1.51 12.27
CA LEU A 69 20.42 1.61 10.87
C LEU A 69 19.01 1.09 10.65
N LEU A 70 18.67 -0.07 11.22
CA LEU A 70 17.33 -0.64 11.12
C LEU A 70 16.29 0.25 11.84
N CYS A 71 16.60 0.78 13.03
CA CYS A 71 15.74 1.74 13.72
C CYS A 71 15.47 2.99 12.87
N GLU A 72 16.47 3.49 12.14
CA GLU A 72 16.36 4.68 11.29
C GLU A 72 15.54 4.41 10.01
N ILE A 73 15.78 3.28 9.34
CA ILE A 73 15.01 2.83 8.16
C ILE A 73 13.53 2.64 8.48
N PHE A 74 13.24 2.06 9.65
CA PHE A 74 11.88 1.80 10.10
C PHE A 74 11.25 2.96 10.90
N LYS A 75 11.95 4.09 11.04
CA LYS A 75 11.52 5.27 11.83
C LYS A 75 10.98 4.88 13.21
N VAL A 76 11.61 3.89 13.85
CA VAL A 76 11.19 3.41 15.17
C VAL A 76 11.51 4.51 16.17
N LYS A 77 10.48 5.06 16.84
CA LYS A 77 10.69 5.96 17.98
C LYS A 77 11.25 5.13 19.14
N GLU A 78 12.56 5.22 19.34
CA GLU A 78 13.21 4.76 20.55
C GLU A 78 12.88 5.77 21.66
N ASN A 79 12.13 5.31 22.66
CA ASN A 79 11.71 6.09 23.83
C ASN A 79 12.30 5.39 25.05
#